data_AF-A0A9E6F2P8-F1
#
_entry.id   AF-A0A9E6F2P8-F1
#
_cell.length_a   1.000
_cell.length_b   1.000
_cell.length_c   1.000
_cell.angle_alpha   90.00
_cell.angle_beta   90.00
_cell.angle_gamma   90.00
#
_symmetry.space_group_name_H-M   'P 1'
#
loop_
_entity.id
_entity.type
_entity.pdbx_description
1 polymer ?
#
loop_
_entity_poly.entity_id
_entity_poly.type
_entity_poly.pdbx_seq_one_letter_code
_entity_poly.pdbx_strand_id
1 'polypeptide(L)'
;MNQKRATPEAKGTSDHEFGLRLGVMTALMLLFFLAIVSKLLGIQVLDVKKYRAKASRQYESIVTESARRGRILDRHGRPLAESVESISFYADPKLVTDAGAAAQLFSETFGKSRGHYLDLLRKKRRFVWLERNVPVAQAARLMSRKIEGIRFRREQHRYYLNVGAQLIGLTDRDNKGISGLEKSFDKELRGRDGSRVFQRSATGERYPAPDAEQVLPMNGNDVTLTIDADVQGILEEEIALAVTEFKARNAMGIVMDVRTGEIIAIANVPTFDMNRRKGLTVDQMRNRAVTDMFEPGSTFKIVMAAAATEALGWKADRLVDGHGGTLTLYGKHIRDHASFGTMTFQKAITESSNVVAATTAMTAGPEVFYRYARALGFGQKSGVGLIGESGGMLKPVSRWGKMTLPWMGYGYQVMATPLQVLQAYATLANDGARMRPFVIKSVTDSEGKVITENAPLKVAQALKPETARYM
;
A
#
# COMPACT_ATOMS: atom_id res chain seq x y z
N MET A 1 -43.53 -22.44 -114.69
CA MET A 1 -44.41 -23.36 -113.94
C MET A 1 -44.91 -22.65 -112.69
N ASN A 2 -46.22 -22.53 -112.58
CA ASN A 2 -46.99 -21.86 -111.53
C ASN A 2 -46.98 -22.72 -110.25
N GLN A 3 -46.71 -22.15 -109.06
CA GLN A 3 -47.27 -22.67 -107.81
C GLN A 3 -47.53 -21.55 -106.80
N LYS A 4 -48.82 -21.23 -106.62
CA LYS A 4 -49.36 -20.58 -105.42
C LYS A 4 -49.20 -21.52 -104.23
N ARG A 5 -48.75 -21.01 -103.07
CA ARG A 5 -48.90 -21.70 -101.78
C ARG A 5 -49.73 -20.84 -100.83
N ALA A 6 -50.65 -21.53 -100.17
CA ALA A 6 -51.74 -21.04 -99.35
C ALA A 6 -51.27 -20.49 -97.99
N THR A 7 -51.99 -19.50 -97.50
CA THR A 7 -52.05 -19.05 -96.10
C THR A 7 -52.78 -20.08 -95.22
N PRO A 8 -52.30 -20.37 -94.00
CA PRO A 8 -53.12 -20.97 -92.96
C PRO A 8 -53.63 -19.91 -91.97
N GLU A 9 -54.90 -20.06 -91.61
CA GLU A 9 -55.63 -19.29 -90.59
C GLU A 9 -55.09 -19.53 -89.18
N ALA A 10 -55.17 -18.50 -88.35
CA ALA A 10 -54.81 -18.50 -86.94
C ALA A 10 -55.87 -19.23 -86.09
N LYS A 11 -55.43 -20.18 -85.25
CA LYS A 11 -56.21 -20.69 -84.11
C LYS A 11 -55.77 -19.96 -82.84
N GLY A 12 -56.62 -19.05 -82.36
CA GLY A 12 -56.48 -18.43 -81.04
C GLY A 12 -56.96 -19.37 -79.94
N THR A 13 -56.06 -19.73 -79.03
CA THR A 13 -56.33 -20.20 -77.66
C THR A 13 -55.00 -20.25 -76.88
N SER A 14 -54.57 -19.17 -76.22
CA SER A 14 -53.55 -19.24 -75.14
C SER A 14 -53.37 -18.00 -74.25
N ASP A 15 -54.06 -16.88 -74.50
CA ASP A 15 -53.85 -15.63 -73.74
C ASP A 15 -54.14 -15.78 -72.23
N HIS A 16 -55.06 -16.68 -71.85
CA HIS A 16 -55.43 -16.91 -70.46
C HIS A 16 -54.36 -17.67 -69.65
N GLU A 17 -53.61 -18.59 -70.27
CA GLU A 17 -52.51 -19.31 -69.60
C GLU A 17 -51.27 -18.42 -69.42
N PHE A 18 -51.00 -17.54 -70.39
CA PHE A 18 -49.89 -16.60 -70.32
C PHE A 18 -50.09 -15.57 -69.20
N GLY A 19 -51.30 -15.02 -69.07
CA GLY A 19 -51.65 -14.10 -67.97
C GLY A 19 -51.57 -14.74 -66.58
N LEU A 20 -51.95 -16.01 -66.45
CA LEU A 20 -51.88 -16.73 -65.17
C LEU A 20 -50.42 -17.01 -64.76
N ARG A 21 -49.58 -17.46 -65.71
CA ARG A 21 -48.14 -17.72 -65.46
C ARG A 21 -47.39 -16.44 -65.11
N LEU A 22 -47.70 -15.33 -65.80
CA LEU A 22 -47.14 -14.02 -65.51
C LEU A 22 -47.55 -13.54 -64.10
N GLY A 23 -48.83 -13.66 -63.75
CA GLY A 23 -49.33 -13.31 -62.42
C GLY A 23 -48.68 -14.11 -61.29
N VAL A 24 -48.46 -15.41 -61.49
CA VAL A 24 -47.75 -16.26 -60.52
C VAL A 24 -46.29 -15.86 -60.38
N MET A 25 -45.57 -15.57 -61.47
CA MET A 25 -44.18 -15.09 -61.40
C MET A 25 -44.09 -13.73 -60.71
N THR A 26 -45.00 -12.79 -61.02
CA THR A 26 -45.04 -11.48 -60.36
C THR A 26 -45.32 -11.61 -58.87
N ALA A 27 -46.25 -12.49 -58.48
CA ALA A 27 -46.55 -12.77 -57.08
C ALA A 27 -45.34 -13.38 -56.34
N LEU A 28 -44.64 -14.34 -56.96
CA LEU A 28 -43.42 -14.93 -56.40
C LEU A 28 -42.30 -13.91 -56.25
N MET A 29 -42.10 -13.03 -57.24
CA MET A 29 -41.13 -11.94 -57.15
C MET A 29 -41.49 -10.95 -56.03
N LEU A 30 -42.76 -10.56 -55.92
CA LEU A 30 -43.24 -9.68 -54.85
C LEU A 30 -43.00 -10.30 -53.46
N LEU A 31 -43.29 -11.59 -53.31
CA LEU A 31 -43.13 -12.32 -52.05
C LEU A 31 -41.64 -12.45 -51.69
N PHE A 32 -40.77 -12.67 -52.67
CA PHE A 32 -39.31 -12.65 -52.48
C PHE A 32 -38.81 -11.25 -52.07
N PHE A 33 -39.28 -10.18 -52.72
CA PHE A 33 -38.93 -8.81 -52.36
C PHE A 33 -39.39 -8.48 -50.93
N LEU A 34 -40.59 -8.90 -50.56
CA LEU A 34 -41.14 -8.74 -49.21
C LEU A 34 -40.30 -9.49 -48.17
N ALA A 35 -39.80 -10.69 -48.51
CA ALA A 35 -38.90 -11.45 -47.66
C ALA A 35 -37.54 -10.74 -47.46
N ILE A 36 -36.99 -10.11 -48.50
CA ILE A 36 -35.76 -9.30 -48.39
C ILE A 36 -36.01 -8.07 -47.51
N VAL A 37 -37.08 -7.32 -47.77
CA VAL A 37 -37.40 -6.10 -47.01
C VAL A 37 -37.67 -6.42 -45.55
N SER A 38 -38.43 -7.47 -45.25
CA SER A 38 -38.66 -7.91 -43.87
C SER A 38 -37.38 -8.35 -43.17
N LYS A 39 -36.48 -9.05 -43.88
CA LYS A 39 -35.16 -9.40 -43.34
C LYS A 39 -34.31 -8.17 -43.07
N LEU A 40 -34.33 -7.18 -43.97
CA LEU A 40 -33.57 -5.95 -43.87
C LEU A 40 -34.08 -5.07 -42.73
N LEU A 41 -35.41 -4.95 -42.57
CA LEU A 41 -36.04 -4.32 -41.40
C LEU A 41 -35.72 -5.06 -40.10
N GLY A 42 -35.69 -6.40 -40.11
CA GLY A 42 -35.26 -7.18 -38.96
C GLY A 42 -33.83 -6.83 -38.53
N ILE A 43 -32.91 -6.69 -39.48
CA ILE A 43 -31.51 -6.32 -39.21
C ILE A 43 -31.39 -4.85 -38.77
N GLN A 44 -32.08 -3.94 -39.45
CA GLN A 44 -31.96 -2.49 -39.28
C GLN A 44 -32.84 -1.87 -38.19
N VAL A 45 -33.83 -2.61 -37.64
CA VAL A 45 -34.74 -2.09 -36.61
C VAL A 45 -34.72 -2.97 -35.36
N LEU A 46 -34.84 -4.30 -35.51
CA LEU A 46 -34.91 -5.22 -34.37
C LEU A 46 -33.52 -5.58 -33.82
N ASP A 47 -32.56 -5.87 -34.69
CA ASP A 47 -31.22 -6.34 -34.30
C ASP A 47 -30.13 -5.24 -34.30
N VAL A 48 -30.49 -3.95 -34.42
CA VAL A 48 -29.53 -2.83 -34.46
C VAL A 48 -28.52 -2.91 -33.34
N LYS A 49 -28.98 -3.12 -32.10
CA LYS A 49 -28.10 -3.18 -30.92
C LYS A 49 -27.11 -4.32 -31.02
N LYS A 50 -27.53 -5.48 -31.55
CA LYS A 50 -26.71 -6.68 -31.70
C LYS A 50 -25.65 -6.53 -32.79
N TYR A 51 -26.03 -6.02 -33.97
CA TYR A 51 -25.08 -5.82 -35.07
C TYR A 51 -24.17 -4.62 -34.85
N ARG A 52 -24.66 -3.54 -34.24
CA ARG A 52 -23.83 -2.40 -33.81
C ARG A 52 -22.80 -2.81 -32.77
N ALA A 53 -23.17 -3.60 -31.75
CA ALA A 53 -22.21 -4.14 -30.78
C ALA A 53 -21.16 -5.07 -31.41
N LYS A 54 -21.55 -5.86 -32.43
CA LYS A 54 -20.64 -6.75 -33.16
C LYS A 54 -19.65 -5.97 -34.03
N ALA A 55 -20.11 -4.91 -34.68
CA ALA A 55 -19.29 -3.98 -35.45
C ALA A 55 -18.37 -3.14 -34.54
N SER A 56 -18.90 -2.60 -33.43
CA SER A 56 -18.13 -1.91 -32.39
C SER A 56 -16.97 -2.78 -31.89
N ARG A 57 -17.17 -4.08 -31.62
CA ARG A 57 -16.06 -4.98 -31.22
C ARG A 57 -14.99 -5.19 -32.30
N GLN A 58 -15.30 -4.98 -33.58
CA GLN A 58 -14.36 -5.14 -34.68
C GLN A 58 -13.63 -3.84 -35.02
N TYR A 59 -14.29 -2.68 -34.86
CA TYR A 59 -13.74 -1.38 -35.21
C TYR A 59 -13.28 -0.56 -34.00
N GLU A 60 -13.74 -0.82 -32.78
CA GLU A 60 -13.33 -0.04 -31.60
C GLU A 60 -12.07 -0.65 -30.94
N SER A 61 -11.10 0.21 -30.70
CA SER A 61 -9.91 -0.05 -29.90
C SER A 61 -9.98 0.85 -28.67
N ILE A 62 -10.25 0.26 -27.50
CA ILE A 62 -10.19 0.96 -26.22
C ILE A 62 -8.72 1.09 -25.82
N VAL A 63 -8.28 2.33 -25.55
CA VAL A 63 -6.98 2.63 -24.98
C VAL A 63 -7.22 3.16 -23.56
N THR A 64 -6.72 2.43 -22.57
CA THR A 64 -6.76 2.87 -21.17
C THR A 64 -5.82 4.07 -20.98
N GLU A 65 -6.33 5.13 -20.37
CA GLU A 65 -5.54 6.26 -19.92
C GLU A 65 -5.30 6.10 -18.42
N SER A 66 -4.05 5.81 -18.04
CA SER A 66 -3.73 5.52 -16.64
C SER A 66 -3.84 6.77 -15.78
N ALA A 67 -4.53 6.65 -14.64
CA ALA A 67 -4.54 7.68 -13.62
C ALA A 67 -3.17 7.77 -12.93
N ARG A 68 -2.77 9.00 -12.55
CA ARG A 68 -1.59 9.18 -11.72
C ARG A 68 -1.90 8.73 -10.30
N ARG A 69 -1.07 7.85 -9.75
CA ARG A 69 -1.16 7.48 -8.35
C ARG A 69 -0.76 8.68 -7.48
N GLY A 70 -1.56 8.98 -6.47
CA GLY A 70 -1.34 10.08 -5.55
C GLY A 70 -0.01 9.98 -4.81
N ARG A 71 0.53 11.11 -4.41
CA ARG A 71 1.82 11.25 -3.74
C ARG A 71 1.69 10.90 -2.27
N ILE A 72 2.77 10.39 -1.68
CA ILE A 72 2.93 10.32 -0.23
C ILE A 72 3.91 11.44 0.13
N LEU A 73 3.47 12.37 0.97
CA LEU A 73 4.19 13.58 1.32
C LEU A 73 4.61 13.55 2.79
N ASP A 74 5.73 14.16 3.12
CA ASP A 74 6.10 14.44 4.51
C ASP A 74 5.26 15.60 5.08
N ARG A 75 5.46 15.93 6.36
CA ARG A 75 4.69 16.98 7.04
C ARG A 75 4.88 18.39 6.48
N HIS A 76 5.95 18.60 5.69
CA HIS A 76 6.29 19.86 5.03
C HIS A 76 5.90 19.87 3.54
N GLY A 77 5.27 18.80 3.05
CA GLY A 77 4.81 18.67 1.66
C GLY A 77 5.86 18.13 0.69
N ARG A 78 7.00 17.62 1.17
CA ARG A 78 8.04 17.00 0.32
C ARG A 78 7.60 15.60 -0.11
N PRO A 79 7.74 15.22 -1.39
CA PRO A 79 7.36 13.89 -1.86
C PRO A 79 8.31 12.82 -1.34
N LEU A 80 7.76 11.88 -0.57
CA LEU A 80 8.44 10.66 -0.13
C LEU A 80 8.24 9.51 -1.12
N ALA A 81 7.07 9.47 -1.76
CA ALA A 81 6.76 8.56 -2.87
C ALA A 81 5.91 9.27 -3.93
N GLU A 82 6.29 9.14 -5.19
CA GLU A 82 5.53 9.71 -6.30
C GLU A 82 5.62 8.87 -7.57
N SER A 83 4.64 9.02 -8.45
CA SER A 83 4.67 8.42 -9.77
C SER A 83 5.37 9.34 -10.76
N VAL A 84 6.45 8.83 -11.36
CA VAL A 84 7.26 9.47 -12.39
C VAL A 84 6.95 8.81 -13.74
N GLU A 85 6.88 9.60 -14.80
CA GLU A 85 6.68 9.07 -16.15
C GLU A 85 7.85 8.19 -16.59
N SER A 86 7.52 7.05 -17.19
CA SER A 86 8.50 6.09 -17.70
C SER A 86 8.08 5.57 -19.06
N ILE A 87 9.03 5.01 -19.80
CA ILE A 87 8.78 4.40 -21.10
C ILE A 87 9.06 2.90 -21.00
N SER A 88 8.18 2.09 -21.59
CA SER A 88 8.39 0.65 -21.73
C SER A 88 8.40 0.28 -23.21
N PHE A 89 9.47 -0.36 -23.66
CA PHE A 89 9.64 -0.78 -25.05
C PHE A 89 9.25 -2.24 -25.22
N TYR A 90 8.46 -2.51 -26.25
CA TYR A 90 8.06 -3.85 -26.63
C TYR A 90 8.21 -4.07 -28.13
N ALA A 91 8.36 -5.32 -28.53
CA ALA A 91 8.47 -5.70 -29.92
C ALA A 91 7.45 -6.78 -30.29
N ASP A 92 7.03 -6.77 -31.56
CA ASP A 92 6.52 -7.94 -32.27
C ASP A 92 7.67 -8.50 -33.14
N PRO A 93 8.39 -9.53 -32.67
CA PRO A 93 9.46 -10.19 -33.40
C PRO A 93 9.16 -10.52 -34.86
N LYS A 94 7.89 -10.79 -35.23
CA LYS A 94 7.53 -11.13 -36.61
C LYS A 94 7.55 -9.94 -37.56
N LEU A 95 7.46 -8.73 -37.04
CA LEU A 95 7.46 -7.49 -37.81
C LEU A 95 8.82 -6.78 -37.79
N VAL A 96 9.80 -7.30 -37.03
CA VAL A 96 11.13 -6.72 -36.94
C VAL A 96 11.95 -7.20 -38.14
N THR A 97 12.25 -6.28 -39.05
CA THR A 97 13.02 -6.55 -40.29
C THR A 97 14.52 -6.72 -40.03
N ASP A 98 15.12 -5.85 -39.22
CA ASP A 98 16.54 -5.94 -38.82
C ASP A 98 16.70 -6.08 -37.29
N ALA A 99 16.63 -7.33 -36.83
CA ALA A 99 16.85 -7.65 -35.42
C ALA A 99 18.29 -7.37 -34.96
N GLY A 100 19.27 -7.39 -35.88
CA GLY A 100 20.69 -7.19 -35.58
C GLY A 100 20.98 -5.74 -35.20
N ALA A 101 20.53 -4.79 -36.02
CA ALA A 101 20.66 -3.37 -35.77
C ALA A 101 19.82 -2.91 -34.57
N ALA A 102 18.58 -3.43 -34.45
CA ALA A 102 17.73 -3.13 -33.30
C ALA A 102 18.38 -3.60 -31.98
N ALA A 103 18.91 -4.82 -31.92
CA ALA A 103 19.57 -5.33 -30.73
C ALA A 103 20.82 -4.53 -30.34
N GLN A 104 21.60 -4.09 -31.33
CA GLN A 104 22.78 -3.25 -31.10
C GLN A 104 22.38 -1.91 -30.48
N LEU A 105 21.35 -1.27 -31.02
CA LEU A 105 20.89 0.04 -30.55
C LEU A 105 20.34 -0.01 -29.11
N PHE A 106 19.59 -1.06 -28.77
CA PHE A 106 19.13 -1.29 -27.40
C PHE A 106 20.28 -1.63 -26.45
N SER A 107 21.30 -2.36 -26.93
CA SER A 107 22.51 -2.64 -26.17
C SER A 107 23.28 -1.37 -25.82
N GLU A 108 23.50 -0.49 -26.79
CA GLU A 108 24.17 0.80 -26.59
C GLU A 108 23.39 1.73 -25.66
N THR A 109 22.06 1.68 -25.70
CA THR A 109 21.22 2.61 -24.93
C THR A 109 21.07 2.18 -23.46
N PHE A 110 20.93 0.88 -23.20
CA PHE A 110 20.57 0.36 -21.87
C PHE A 110 21.66 -0.53 -21.23
N GLY A 111 22.79 -0.73 -21.90
CA GLY A 111 23.96 -1.42 -21.36
C GLY A 111 23.85 -2.94 -21.21
N LYS A 112 22.71 -3.57 -21.54
CA LYS A 112 22.61 -5.04 -21.60
C LYS A 112 23.26 -5.56 -22.88
N SER A 113 23.68 -6.83 -22.90
CA SER A 113 24.38 -7.42 -24.05
C SER A 113 23.51 -7.47 -25.31
N ARG A 114 24.11 -7.27 -26.48
CA ARG A 114 23.44 -7.45 -27.78
C ARG A 114 22.77 -8.83 -27.90
N GLY A 115 23.42 -9.88 -27.39
CA GLY A 115 22.89 -11.24 -27.38
C GLY A 115 21.55 -11.34 -26.65
N HIS A 116 21.41 -10.65 -25.50
CA HIS A 116 20.15 -10.62 -24.75
C HIS A 116 18.97 -10.10 -25.60
N TYR A 117 19.16 -8.99 -26.32
CA TYR A 117 18.10 -8.42 -27.17
C TYR A 117 17.86 -9.23 -28.43
N LEU A 118 18.90 -9.79 -29.05
CA LEU A 118 18.75 -10.70 -30.20
C LEU A 118 17.89 -11.91 -29.84
N ASP A 119 18.12 -12.50 -28.67
CA ASP A 119 17.33 -13.63 -28.19
C ASP A 119 15.87 -13.26 -27.96
N LEU A 120 15.58 -12.04 -27.48
CA LEU A 120 14.21 -11.55 -27.35
C LEU A 120 13.55 -11.33 -28.72
N LEU A 121 14.27 -10.69 -29.65
CA LEU A 121 13.78 -10.33 -30.98
C LEU A 121 13.66 -11.53 -31.94
N ARG A 122 14.29 -12.66 -31.66
CA ARG A 122 14.17 -13.90 -32.45
C ARG A 122 13.12 -14.87 -31.93
N LYS A 123 12.46 -14.56 -30.80
CA LYS A 123 11.39 -15.43 -30.27
C LYS A 123 10.21 -15.49 -31.24
N LYS A 124 9.64 -16.69 -31.42
CA LYS A 124 8.41 -16.92 -32.21
C LYS A 124 7.15 -16.46 -31.47
N ARG A 125 7.12 -15.22 -30.96
CA ARG A 125 5.99 -14.59 -30.27
C ARG A 125 5.59 -13.29 -30.99
N ARG A 126 4.35 -12.84 -30.80
CA ARG A 126 3.90 -11.53 -31.32
C ARG A 126 4.10 -10.37 -30.32
N PHE A 127 4.59 -10.68 -29.13
CA PHE A 127 4.82 -9.69 -28.09
C PHE A 127 5.98 -10.13 -27.18
N VAL A 128 6.99 -9.27 -27.06
CA VAL A 128 8.08 -9.39 -26.10
C VAL A 128 8.42 -8.02 -25.51
N TRP A 129 8.66 -7.97 -24.20
CA TRP A 129 9.24 -6.79 -23.56
C TRP A 129 10.73 -6.73 -23.87
N LEU A 130 11.21 -5.58 -24.34
CA LEU A 130 12.64 -5.30 -24.50
C LEU A 130 13.16 -4.62 -23.24
N GLU A 131 12.52 -3.52 -22.86
CA GLU A 131 12.79 -2.80 -21.62
C GLU A 131 11.51 -2.32 -20.98
N ARG A 132 11.53 -2.18 -19.65
CA ARG A 132 10.40 -1.67 -18.88
C ARG A 132 10.83 -0.56 -17.95
N ASN A 133 9.95 0.43 -17.77
CA ASN A 133 10.11 1.54 -16.83
C ASN A 133 11.43 2.30 -16.98
N VAL A 134 11.87 2.55 -18.22
CA VAL A 134 13.08 3.33 -18.45
C VAL A 134 12.79 4.83 -18.34
N PRO A 135 13.71 5.65 -17.81
CA PRO A 135 13.54 7.10 -17.77
C PRO A 135 13.32 7.68 -19.17
N VAL A 136 12.43 8.67 -19.27
CA VAL A 136 12.09 9.32 -20.56
C VAL A 136 13.33 9.86 -21.27
N ALA A 137 14.28 10.43 -20.52
CA ALA A 137 15.54 10.94 -21.06
C ALA A 137 16.38 9.87 -21.78
N GLN A 138 16.45 8.64 -21.24
CA GLN A 138 17.15 7.53 -21.89
C GLN A 138 16.36 6.99 -23.09
N ALA A 139 15.03 6.97 -22.97
CA ALA A 139 14.14 6.48 -24.02
C ALA A 139 14.04 7.41 -25.25
N ALA A 140 14.27 8.71 -25.08
CA ALA A 140 14.04 9.73 -26.11
C ALA A 140 14.75 9.43 -27.43
N ARG A 141 16.00 8.94 -27.38
CA ARG A 141 16.80 8.57 -28.57
C ARG A 141 16.17 7.42 -29.37
N LEU A 142 15.52 6.48 -28.68
CA LEU A 142 14.85 5.34 -29.31
C LEU A 142 13.44 5.69 -29.77
N MET A 143 12.73 6.55 -29.04
CA MET A 143 11.38 6.99 -29.39
C MET A 143 11.32 7.76 -30.72
N SER A 144 12.37 8.52 -31.04
CA SER A 144 12.47 9.24 -32.32
C SER A 144 12.78 8.32 -33.51
N ARG A 145 13.32 7.13 -33.27
CA ARG A 145 13.65 6.16 -34.31
C ARG A 145 12.44 5.26 -34.56
N LYS A 146 11.81 5.42 -35.73
CA LYS A 146 10.72 4.54 -36.18
C LYS A 146 11.28 3.18 -36.61
N ILE A 147 11.54 2.30 -35.65
CA ILE A 147 11.96 0.91 -35.92
C ILE A 147 10.73 0.05 -36.17
N GLU A 148 10.71 -0.67 -37.27
CA GLU A 148 9.63 -1.58 -37.62
C GLU A 148 9.53 -2.74 -36.61
N GLY A 149 8.31 -3.10 -36.22
CA GLY A 149 8.07 -4.12 -35.21
C GLY A 149 8.38 -3.73 -33.76
N ILE A 150 9.01 -2.57 -33.49
CA ILE A 150 9.26 -2.06 -32.15
C ILE A 150 8.34 -0.87 -31.86
N ARG A 151 7.75 -0.88 -30.67
CA ARG A 151 6.85 0.17 -30.18
C ARG A 151 7.15 0.46 -28.72
N PHE A 152 6.64 1.57 -28.24
CA PHE A 152 6.77 1.95 -26.83
C PHE A 152 5.40 2.25 -26.24
N ARG A 153 5.29 2.12 -24.92
CA ARG A 153 4.17 2.61 -24.12
C ARG A 153 4.68 3.63 -23.13
N ARG A 154 3.91 4.70 -22.93
CA ARG A 154 4.08 5.57 -21.78
C ARG A 154 3.47 4.82 -20.60
N GLU A 155 4.30 4.58 -19.59
CA GLU A 155 3.91 3.98 -18.32
C GLU A 155 4.27 4.97 -17.21
N GLN A 156 3.95 4.61 -15.98
CA GLN A 156 4.38 5.34 -14.80
C GLN A 156 5.11 4.37 -13.88
N HIS A 157 6.21 4.86 -13.31
CA HIS A 157 6.98 4.14 -12.31
C HIS A 157 6.85 4.84 -10.96
N ARG A 158 6.63 4.06 -9.91
CA ARG A 158 6.58 4.57 -8.55
C ARG A 158 8.01 4.75 -8.02
N TYR A 159 8.41 6.00 -7.84
CA TYR A 159 9.71 6.40 -7.29
C TYR A 159 9.58 6.73 -5.81
N TYR A 160 10.62 6.43 -5.04
CA TYR A 160 10.66 6.67 -3.60
C TYR A 160 11.93 7.42 -3.22
N LEU A 161 11.84 8.35 -2.27
CA LEU A 161 12.99 9.06 -1.69
C LEU A 161 13.89 8.13 -0.84
N ASN A 162 13.42 6.91 -0.58
CA ASN A 162 14.12 5.87 0.18
C ASN A 162 14.29 6.14 1.68
N VAL A 163 13.35 6.91 2.26
CA VAL A 163 13.19 7.10 3.72
C VAL A 163 11.90 6.44 4.19
N GLY A 164 11.88 5.92 5.41
CA GLY A 164 10.69 5.29 6.01
C GLY A 164 10.23 4.04 5.27
N ALA A 165 11.16 3.21 4.78
CA ALA A 165 10.86 2.15 3.81
C ALA A 165 9.77 1.16 4.26
N GLN A 166 9.80 0.69 5.51
CA GLN A 166 8.78 -0.22 6.05
C GLN A 166 7.46 0.48 6.36
N LEU A 167 7.50 1.80 6.63
CA LEU A 167 6.30 2.60 6.84
C LEU A 167 5.58 2.82 5.49
N ILE A 168 6.27 3.43 4.53
CA ILE A 168 5.72 3.72 3.20
C ILE A 168 5.33 2.42 2.49
N GLY A 169 6.22 1.43 2.50
CA GLY A 169 6.03 0.18 1.80
C GLY A 169 6.22 0.31 0.29
N LEU A 170 5.68 -0.66 -0.44
CA LEU A 170 5.92 -0.82 -1.87
C LEU A 170 4.63 -1.00 -2.65
N THR A 171 4.70 -0.66 -3.93
CA THR A 171 3.78 -1.09 -4.98
C THR A 171 4.33 -2.31 -5.73
N ASP A 172 3.49 -3.03 -6.48
CA ASP A 172 3.95 -4.02 -7.46
C ASP A 172 4.35 -3.35 -8.79
N ARG A 173 4.39 -4.11 -9.89
CA ARG A 173 4.72 -3.60 -11.23
C ARG A 173 3.52 -2.97 -11.94
N ASP A 174 2.31 -3.20 -11.44
CA ASP A 174 1.04 -2.72 -11.96
C ASP A 174 0.46 -1.61 -11.06
N ASN A 175 1.35 -0.96 -10.30
CA ASN A 175 1.10 0.17 -9.43
C ASN A 175 0.07 -0.08 -8.31
N LYS A 176 -0.08 -1.34 -7.89
CA LYS A 176 -0.92 -1.75 -6.76
C LYS A 176 -0.09 -1.81 -5.48
N GLY A 177 -0.57 -1.23 -4.39
CA GLY A 177 0.06 -1.32 -3.09
C GLY A 177 0.14 -2.74 -2.53
N ILE A 178 1.33 -3.17 -2.12
CA ILE A 178 1.60 -4.53 -1.60
C ILE A 178 2.06 -4.56 -0.15
N SER A 179 2.62 -3.46 0.38
CA SER A 179 3.01 -3.34 1.79
C SER A 179 2.88 -1.91 2.30
N GLY A 180 3.01 -1.73 3.62
CA GLY A 180 3.02 -0.41 4.28
C GLY A 180 1.80 0.45 3.97
N LEU A 181 2.01 1.75 3.96
CA LEU A 181 1.01 2.76 3.59
C LEU A 181 0.55 2.62 2.14
N GLU A 182 1.43 2.23 1.22
CA GLU A 182 1.06 1.98 -0.17
C GLU A 182 -0.08 0.95 -0.26
N LYS A 183 -0.08 -0.07 0.59
CA LYS A 183 -1.16 -1.07 0.66
C LYS A 183 -2.38 -0.58 1.43
N SER A 184 -2.21 0.05 2.59
CA SER A 184 -3.37 0.45 3.40
C SER A 184 -4.17 1.59 2.76
N PHE A 185 -3.51 2.45 1.99
CA PHE A 185 -4.12 3.58 1.27
C PHE A 185 -4.21 3.33 -0.24
N ASP A 186 -4.16 2.08 -0.70
CA ASP A 186 -4.17 1.77 -2.14
C ASP A 186 -5.43 2.32 -2.83
N LYS A 187 -6.58 2.33 -2.14
CA LYS A 187 -7.84 2.82 -2.68
C LYS A 187 -7.82 4.34 -2.92
N GLU A 188 -7.23 5.07 -2.00
CA GLU A 188 -7.09 6.53 -2.04
C GLU A 188 -5.99 6.93 -3.03
N LEU A 189 -4.84 6.24 -2.99
CA LEU A 189 -3.67 6.56 -3.81
C LEU A 189 -3.84 6.16 -5.28
N ARG A 190 -4.53 5.05 -5.61
CA ARG A 190 -4.52 4.50 -6.99
C ARG A 190 -5.23 5.40 -8.02
N GLY A 191 -6.26 6.14 -7.61
CA GLY A 191 -7.13 6.84 -8.54
C GLY A 191 -7.98 5.87 -9.38
N ARG A 192 -8.55 6.37 -10.48
CA ARG A 192 -9.37 5.60 -11.42
C ARG A 192 -8.91 5.84 -12.84
N ASP A 193 -8.47 4.78 -13.51
CA ASP A 193 -8.07 4.84 -14.92
C ASP A 193 -9.24 5.27 -15.80
N GLY A 194 -8.93 6.09 -16.80
CA GLY A 194 -9.85 6.48 -17.85
C GLY A 194 -9.78 5.53 -19.05
N SER A 195 -10.65 5.77 -20.02
CA SER A 195 -10.67 5.06 -21.29
C SER A 195 -10.98 6.01 -22.44
N ARG A 196 -10.18 5.92 -23.50
CA ARG A 196 -10.43 6.60 -24.77
C ARG A 196 -10.68 5.55 -25.84
N VAL A 197 -11.79 5.71 -26.56
CA VAL A 197 -12.18 4.81 -27.65
C VAL A 197 -11.66 5.36 -28.96
N PHE A 198 -11.00 4.50 -29.73
CA PHE A 198 -10.52 4.80 -31.09
C PHE A 198 -11.20 3.88 -32.10
N GLN A 199 -11.44 4.36 -33.31
CA GLN A 199 -11.78 3.52 -34.45
C GLN A 199 -10.51 2.96 -35.09
N ARG A 200 -10.50 1.68 -35.45
CA ARG A 200 -9.38 0.98 -36.05
C ARG A 200 -9.68 0.71 -37.52
N SER A 201 -8.81 1.20 -38.41
CA SER A 201 -8.89 0.89 -39.84
C SER A 201 -8.50 -0.56 -40.13
N ALA A 202 -8.80 -1.04 -41.36
CA ALA A 202 -8.36 -2.36 -41.84
C ALA A 202 -6.82 -2.51 -41.86
N THR A 203 -6.08 -1.41 -41.99
CA THR A 203 -4.60 -1.35 -41.91
C THR A 203 -4.08 -1.32 -40.46
N GLY A 204 -4.98 -1.17 -39.48
CA GLY A 204 -4.67 -1.19 -38.05
C GLY A 204 -4.36 0.18 -37.42
N GLU A 205 -4.48 1.26 -38.19
CA GLU A 205 -4.34 2.63 -37.68
C GLU A 205 -5.54 3.04 -36.83
N ARG A 206 -5.31 3.91 -35.85
CA ARG A 206 -6.30 4.35 -34.88
C ARG A 206 -6.72 5.79 -35.16
N TYR A 207 -8.02 6.02 -35.29
CA TYR A 207 -8.65 7.32 -35.48
C TYR A 207 -9.48 7.66 -34.24
N PRO A 208 -9.50 8.93 -33.77
CA PRO A 208 -10.37 9.33 -32.68
C PRO A 208 -11.82 8.96 -33.01
N ALA A 209 -12.55 8.38 -32.04
CA ALA A 209 -13.98 8.13 -32.16
C ALA A 209 -14.71 9.24 -31.38
N PRO A 210 -14.99 10.41 -31.99
CA PRO A 210 -15.59 11.54 -31.28
C PRO A 210 -16.97 11.22 -30.68
N ASP A 211 -17.72 10.31 -31.29
CA ASP A 211 -19.06 9.89 -30.84
C ASP A 211 -19.05 8.77 -29.78
N ALA A 212 -17.87 8.29 -29.38
CA ALA A 212 -17.75 7.24 -28.38
C ALA A 212 -17.59 7.82 -26.97
N GLU A 213 -18.22 7.18 -25.99
CA GLU A 213 -18.14 7.57 -24.58
C GLU A 213 -16.69 7.46 -24.08
N GLN A 214 -16.10 8.58 -23.71
CA GLN A 214 -14.74 8.66 -23.14
C GLN A 214 -14.85 8.84 -21.63
N VAL A 215 -14.08 8.06 -20.88
CA VAL A 215 -13.96 8.21 -19.43
C VAL A 215 -12.64 8.90 -19.14
N LEU A 216 -12.67 10.09 -18.54
CA LEU A 216 -11.44 10.79 -18.15
C LEU A 216 -10.81 10.09 -16.93
N PRO A 217 -9.47 9.96 -16.89
CA PRO A 217 -8.80 9.42 -15.71
C PRO A 217 -8.95 10.38 -14.52
N MET A 218 -9.20 9.82 -13.34
CA MET A 218 -9.18 10.55 -12.07
C MET A 218 -7.92 10.19 -11.31
N ASN A 219 -7.05 11.17 -11.07
CA ASN A 219 -5.83 10.94 -10.30
C ASN A 219 -6.15 10.52 -8.87
N GLY A 220 -5.23 9.77 -8.25
CA GLY A 220 -5.34 9.41 -6.86
C GLY A 220 -5.11 10.58 -5.93
N ASN A 221 -5.59 10.42 -4.70
CA ASN A 221 -5.46 11.39 -3.64
C ASN A 221 -4.04 11.37 -3.07
N ASP A 222 -3.54 12.54 -2.69
CA ASP A 222 -2.28 12.68 -1.99
C ASP A 222 -2.48 12.39 -0.49
N VAL A 223 -1.50 11.75 0.12
CA VAL A 223 -1.49 11.41 1.55
C VAL A 223 -0.33 12.15 2.21
N THR A 224 -0.63 13.06 3.12
CA THR A 224 0.36 13.81 3.90
C THR A 224 0.59 13.13 5.24
N LEU A 225 1.84 12.85 5.56
CA LEU A 225 2.25 12.20 6.80
C LEU A 225 2.56 13.24 7.89
N THR A 226 2.61 12.78 9.14
CA THR A 226 3.20 13.52 10.27
C THR A 226 4.72 13.41 10.30
N ILE A 227 5.27 12.50 9.48
CA ILE A 227 6.70 12.23 9.39
C ILE A 227 7.45 13.46 8.89
N ASP A 228 8.56 13.77 9.54
CA ASP A 228 9.54 14.73 9.06
C ASP A 228 10.67 13.95 8.36
N ALA A 229 10.88 14.20 7.07
CA ALA A 229 11.86 13.45 6.29
C ALA A 229 13.30 13.62 6.80
N ASP A 230 13.64 14.78 7.38
CA ASP A 230 14.99 15.04 7.88
C ASP A 230 15.23 14.29 9.19
N VAL A 231 14.27 14.36 10.12
CA VAL A 231 14.33 13.61 11.39
C VAL A 231 14.30 12.10 11.12
N GLN A 232 13.52 11.66 10.13
CA GLN A 232 13.47 10.26 9.71
C GLN A 232 14.84 9.79 9.19
N GLY A 233 15.50 10.58 8.34
CA GLY A 233 16.82 10.25 7.80
C GLY A 233 17.89 10.17 8.89
N ILE A 234 17.92 11.16 9.80
CA ILE A 234 18.83 11.16 10.96
C ILE A 234 18.59 9.90 11.81
N LEU A 235 17.33 9.60 12.14
CA LEU A 235 17.01 8.43 12.95
C LEU A 235 17.45 7.12 12.28
N GLU A 236 17.22 6.97 10.97
CA GLU A 236 17.63 5.80 10.19
C GLU A 236 19.15 5.61 10.16
N GLU A 237 19.90 6.69 10.02
CA GLU A 237 21.37 6.68 10.05
C GLU A 237 21.88 6.26 11.43
N GLU A 238 21.41 6.90 12.50
CA GLU A 238 21.85 6.63 13.87
C GLU A 238 21.56 5.18 14.31
N ILE A 239 20.38 4.65 14.00
CA ILE A 239 20.09 3.24 14.33
C ILE A 239 20.91 2.26 13.49
N ALA A 240 21.28 2.61 12.26
CA ALA A 240 22.13 1.78 11.41
C ALA A 240 23.59 1.77 11.92
N LEU A 241 24.08 2.91 12.40
CA LEU A 241 25.37 3.01 13.08
C LEU A 241 25.37 2.17 14.35
N ALA A 242 24.34 2.29 15.20
CA ALA A 242 24.20 1.49 16.41
C ALA A 242 24.19 -0.02 16.12
N VAL A 243 23.50 -0.46 15.06
CA VAL A 243 23.50 -1.88 14.66
C VAL A 243 24.89 -2.37 14.29
N THR A 244 25.68 -1.52 13.62
CA THR A 244 27.05 -1.83 13.22
C THR A 244 28.00 -1.87 14.41
N GLU A 245 27.93 -0.85 15.26
CA GLU A 245 28.75 -0.71 16.47
C GLU A 245 28.52 -1.86 17.44
N PHE A 246 27.25 -2.13 17.78
CA PHE A 246 26.89 -3.17 18.75
C PHE A 246 26.73 -4.55 18.13
N LYS A 247 26.95 -4.69 16.81
CA LYS A 247 26.72 -5.94 16.05
C LYS A 247 25.33 -6.52 16.30
N ALA A 248 24.34 -5.65 16.43
CA ALA A 248 22.97 -6.05 16.73
C ALA A 248 22.34 -6.73 15.51
N ARG A 249 21.39 -7.64 15.74
CA ARG A 249 20.64 -8.26 14.64
C ARG A 249 19.58 -7.30 14.06
N ASN A 250 18.93 -6.53 14.93
CA ASN A 250 17.87 -5.60 14.58
C ASN A 250 17.95 -4.37 15.49
N ALA A 251 17.46 -3.23 15.02
CA ALA A 251 17.22 -2.05 15.83
C ALA A 251 15.95 -1.32 15.38
N MET A 252 15.33 -0.60 16.30
CA MET A 252 14.14 0.20 16.04
C MET A 252 14.29 1.55 16.71
N GLY A 253 13.79 2.60 16.06
CA GLY A 253 13.70 3.94 16.61
C GLY A 253 12.33 4.54 16.32
N ILE A 254 11.78 5.31 17.26
CA ILE A 254 10.52 6.03 17.08
C ILE A 254 10.65 7.39 17.77
N VAL A 255 10.24 8.45 17.08
CA VAL A 255 10.13 9.81 17.62
C VAL A 255 8.66 10.23 17.55
N MET A 256 8.12 10.71 18.67
CA MET A 256 6.72 11.11 18.79
C MET A 256 6.63 12.47 19.47
N ASP A 257 5.75 13.33 18.97
CA ASP A 257 5.34 14.53 19.68
C ASP A 257 4.37 14.13 20.81
N VAL A 258 4.79 14.37 22.05
CA VAL A 258 4.07 13.90 23.25
C VAL A 258 2.72 14.59 23.44
N ARG A 259 2.56 15.83 22.97
CA ARG A 259 1.35 16.64 23.15
C ARG A 259 0.26 16.27 22.16
N THR A 260 0.66 15.91 20.95
CA THR A 260 -0.26 15.67 19.83
C THR A 260 -0.48 14.19 19.55
N GLY A 261 0.54 13.36 19.79
CA GLY A 261 0.58 11.98 19.31
C GLY A 261 1.05 11.83 17.86
N GLU A 262 1.54 12.89 17.22
CA GLU A 262 2.15 12.79 15.90
C GLU A 262 3.42 11.92 15.96
N ILE A 263 3.51 10.90 15.11
CA ILE A 263 4.77 10.18 14.90
C ILE A 263 5.62 10.99 13.93
N ILE A 264 6.75 11.50 14.39
CA ILE A 264 7.66 12.35 13.62
C ILE A 264 8.66 11.51 12.83
N ALA A 265 9.09 10.37 13.40
CA ALA A 265 9.95 9.41 12.72
C ALA A 265 9.71 8.00 13.26
N ILE A 266 9.87 6.99 12.40
CA ILE A 266 9.76 5.57 12.74
C ILE A 266 10.69 4.75 11.84
N ALA A 267 11.73 4.19 12.42
CA ALA A 267 12.81 3.55 11.69
C ALA A 267 13.05 2.11 12.18
N ASN A 268 13.43 1.22 11.26
CA ASN A 268 13.69 -0.18 11.55
C ASN A 268 14.91 -0.68 10.75
N VAL A 269 15.79 -1.43 11.41
CA VAL A 269 16.92 -2.14 10.81
C VAL A 269 16.74 -3.64 11.09
N PRO A 270 16.91 -4.53 10.08
CA PRO A 270 17.36 -4.26 8.71
C PRO A 270 16.32 -3.53 7.84
N THR A 271 16.82 -2.63 6.98
CA THR A 271 16.01 -1.91 5.98
C THR A 271 16.29 -2.41 4.56
N PHE A 272 15.67 -1.80 3.56
CA PHE A 272 15.83 -2.12 2.14
C PHE A 272 15.69 -0.88 1.26
N ASP A 273 16.29 -0.94 0.07
CA ASP A 273 16.11 0.08 -0.96
C ASP A 273 14.79 -0.14 -1.70
N MET A 274 13.86 0.81 -1.58
CA MET A 274 12.53 0.74 -2.18
C MET A 274 12.55 0.75 -3.72
N ASN A 275 13.60 1.34 -4.31
CA ASN A 275 13.81 1.42 -5.75
C ASN A 275 14.57 0.18 -6.28
N ARG A 276 15.24 -0.59 -5.42
CA ARG A 276 15.96 -1.85 -5.77
C ARG A 276 15.34 -3.08 -5.10
N ARG A 277 14.34 -3.66 -5.76
CA ARG A 277 13.52 -4.76 -5.21
C ARG A 277 14.14 -6.17 -5.34
N LYS A 278 15.30 -6.33 -5.98
CA LYS A 278 15.90 -7.65 -6.22
C LYS A 278 16.53 -8.17 -4.93
N GLY A 279 16.13 -9.37 -4.50
CA GLY A 279 16.67 -10.00 -3.28
C GLY A 279 16.00 -9.51 -1.98
N LEU A 280 14.90 -8.76 -2.07
CA LEU A 280 14.15 -8.30 -0.91
C LEU A 280 13.56 -9.47 -0.12
N THR A 281 13.74 -9.44 1.20
CA THR A 281 13.16 -10.43 2.13
C THR A 281 11.97 -9.88 2.89
N VAL A 282 11.06 -10.76 3.30
CA VAL A 282 9.88 -10.37 4.12
C VAL A 282 10.31 -9.76 5.46
N ASP A 283 11.44 -10.20 6.01
CA ASP A 283 11.98 -9.71 7.27
C ASP A 283 12.36 -8.22 7.21
N GLN A 284 12.97 -7.78 6.10
CA GLN A 284 13.31 -6.37 5.86
C GLN A 284 12.07 -5.47 5.69
N MET A 285 10.95 -6.03 5.22
CA MET A 285 9.70 -5.29 5.01
C MET A 285 8.89 -5.09 6.29
N ARG A 286 9.30 -5.71 7.40
CA ARG A 286 8.54 -5.74 8.65
C ARG A 286 8.76 -4.47 9.47
N ASN A 287 7.68 -3.78 9.81
CA ASN A 287 7.73 -2.62 10.71
C ASN A 287 7.74 -3.07 12.19
N ARG A 288 8.90 -3.54 12.65
CA ARG A 288 9.11 -4.11 13.99
C ARG A 288 8.65 -3.20 15.12
N ALA A 289 8.79 -1.88 14.95
CA ALA A 289 8.36 -0.86 15.89
C ALA A 289 6.89 -0.99 16.33
N VAL A 290 6.02 -1.56 15.47
CA VAL A 290 4.59 -1.78 15.78
C VAL A 290 4.16 -3.25 15.74
N THR A 291 4.93 -4.13 15.10
CA THR A 291 4.58 -5.55 14.97
C THR A 291 5.20 -6.44 16.05
N ASP A 292 6.42 -6.13 16.49
CA ASP A 292 7.21 -7.05 17.31
C ASP A 292 6.94 -6.77 18.78
N MET A 293 6.66 -7.83 19.53
CA MET A 293 6.47 -7.74 20.96
C MET A 293 7.68 -8.32 21.67
N PHE A 294 8.09 -7.68 22.76
CA PHE A 294 9.16 -8.14 23.63
C PHE A 294 8.77 -7.91 25.09
N GLU A 295 9.49 -8.54 26.02
CA GLU A 295 9.36 -8.22 27.45
C GLU A 295 10.06 -6.88 27.71
N PRO A 296 9.34 -5.82 28.12
CA PRO A 296 9.90 -4.47 28.25
C PRO A 296 10.93 -4.33 29.37
N GLY A 297 10.98 -5.27 30.32
CA GLY A 297 11.89 -5.23 31.46
C GLY A 297 11.74 -3.94 32.26
N SER A 298 12.85 -3.36 32.71
CA SER A 298 12.85 -2.18 33.59
C SER A 298 12.09 -0.96 33.04
N THR A 299 11.92 -0.81 31.72
CA THR A 299 11.11 0.29 31.14
C THR A 299 9.63 0.22 31.57
N PHE A 300 9.17 -0.94 32.03
CA PHE A 300 7.81 -1.15 32.53
C PHE A 300 7.61 -0.71 33.99
N LYS A 301 8.68 -0.44 34.75
CA LYS A 301 8.58 -0.04 36.17
C LYS A 301 7.84 1.28 36.37
N ILE A 302 7.61 2.06 35.32
CA ILE A 302 6.70 3.21 35.34
C ILE A 302 5.29 2.82 35.82
N VAL A 303 4.83 1.59 35.58
CA VAL A 303 3.52 1.10 36.04
C VAL A 303 3.51 0.96 37.56
N MET A 304 4.56 0.37 38.15
CA MET A 304 4.65 0.21 39.60
C MET A 304 4.82 1.57 40.29
N ALA A 305 5.59 2.48 39.68
CA ALA A 305 5.77 3.84 40.18
C ALA A 305 4.45 4.62 40.19
N ALA A 306 3.69 4.57 39.10
CA ALA A 306 2.35 5.16 39.01
C ALA A 306 1.40 4.61 40.10
N ALA A 307 1.37 3.29 40.27
CA ALA A 307 0.55 2.67 41.30
C ALA A 307 0.97 3.08 42.72
N ALA A 308 2.27 3.15 42.99
CA ALA A 308 2.81 3.57 44.28
C ALA A 308 2.43 5.01 44.61
N THR A 309 2.59 5.93 43.67
CA THR A 309 2.32 7.34 43.91
C THR A 309 0.83 7.63 44.03
N GLU A 310 -0.02 7.11 43.14
CA GLU A 310 -1.45 7.46 43.14
C GLU A 310 -2.33 6.60 44.03
N ALA A 311 -2.10 5.28 44.05
CA ALA A 311 -2.94 4.37 44.81
C ALA A 311 -2.43 4.15 46.23
N LEU A 312 -1.10 4.11 46.42
CA LEU A 312 -0.50 3.94 47.75
C LEU A 312 -0.12 5.26 48.42
N GLY A 313 -0.10 6.38 47.69
CA GLY A 313 0.27 7.69 48.22
C GLY A 313 1.76 7.82 48.58
N TRP A 314 2.62 6.98 48.00
CA TRP A 314 4.04 6.97 48.32
C TRP A 314 4.75 8.23 47.82
N LYS A 315 5.68 8.72 48.63
CA LYS A 315 6.58 9.83 48.33
C LYS A 315 7.97 9.30 47.97
N ALA A 316 8.73 10.08 47.23
CA ALA A 316 10.08 9.82 46.76
C ALA A 316 11.06 9.51 47.91
N ASP A 317 10.90 10.21 49.04
CA ASP A 317 11.72 10.08 50.25
C ASP A 317 11.28 8.91 51.16
N ARG A 318 10.16 8.24 50.85
CA ARG A 318 9.71 7.06 51.58
C ARG A 318 10.81 6.01 51.61
N LEU A 319 11.13 5.51 52.81
CA LEU A 319 12.03 4.38 52.96
C LEU A 319 11.35 3.08 52.51
N VAL A 320 12.06 2.33 51.68
CA VAL A 320 11.69 1.01 51.15
C VAL A 320 12.82 0.03 51.38
N ASP A 321 12.46 -1.23 51.63
CA ASP A 321 13.43 -2.30 51.87
C ASP A 321 13.80 -3.00 50.55
N GLY A 322 15.07 -2.94 50.16
CA GLY A 322 15.63 -3.68 49.03
C GLY A 322 15.94 -5.15 49.35
N HIS A 323 15.69 -5.60 50.58
CA HIS A 323 15.93 -6.98 51.06
C HIS A 323 17.35 -7.49 50.80
N GLY A 324 18.35 -6.62 50.96
CA GLY A 324 19.75 -6.95 50.66
C GLY A 324 19.99 -7.32 49.19
N GLY A 325 19.13 -6.87 48.28
CA GLY A 325 19.19 -7.16 46.84
C GLY A 325 18.67 -8.54 46.43
N THR A 326 18.10 -9.34 47.34
CA THR A 326 17.49 -10.64 46.98
C THR A 326 16.20 -10.89 47.75
N LEU A 327 15.11 -11.09 47.01
CA LEU A 327 13.82 -11.49 47.55
C LEU A 327 13.48 -12.91 47.11
N THR A 328 13.10 -13.77 48.05
CA THR A 328 12.67 -15.14 47.76
C THR A 328 11.16 -15.28 47.97
N LEU A 329 10.43 -15.58 46.90
CA LEU A 329 8.97 -15.78 46.92
C LEU A 329 8.64 -17.13 46.31
N TYR A 330 7.88 -17.96 47.03
CA TYR A 330 7.42 -19.28 46.55
C TYR A 330 8.54 -20.14 45.94
N GLY A 331 9.74 -20.11 46.54
CA GLY A 331 10.92 -20.85 46.07
C GLY A 331 11.59 -20.28 44.81
N LYS A 332 11.25 -19.05 44.38
CA LYS A 332 11.89 -18.32 43.28
C LYS A 332 12.59 -17.07 43.80
N HIS A 333 13.77 -16.79 43.25
CA HIS A 333 14.56 -15.62 43.62
C HIS A 333 14.34 -14.48 42.62
N ILE A 334 14.11 -13.29 43.15
CA ILE A 334 14.18 -12.01 42.43
C ILE A 334 15.44 -11.31 42.94
N ARG A 335 16.32 -10.93 42.04
CA ARG A 335 17.63 -10.36 42.38
C ARG A 335 17.82 -9.00 41.74
N ASP A 336 18.44 -8.13 42.50
CA ASP A 336 18.97 -6.86 42.00
C ASP A 336 20.39 -7.06 41.46
N HIS A 337 20.86 -6.07 40.71
CA HIS A 337 22.22 -6.06 40.18
C HIS A 337 23.27 -5.74 41.26
N ALA A 338 22.85 -5.18 42.39
CA ALA A 338 23.67 -4.85 43.55
C ALA A 338 22.94 -5.15 44.87
N SER A 339 23.69 -5.20 45.97
CA SER A 339 23.10 -5.36 47.30
C SER A 339 22.50 -4.04 47.76
N PHE A 340 21.20 -4.07 47.98
CA PHE A 340 20.39 -2.91 48.31
C PHE A 340 19.66 -3.16 49.62
N GLY A 341 20.04 -2.44 50.68
CA GLY A 341 19.33 -2.43 51.95
C GLY A 341 18.13 -1.48 51.92
N THR A 342 17.84 -0.84 53.04
CA THR A 342 16.84 0.23 53.09
C THR A 342 17.31 1.46 52.30
N MET A 343 16.45 2.01 51.46
CA MET A 343 16.73 3.22 50.67
C MET A 343 15.47 4.04 50.44
N THR A 344 15.60 5.23 49.87
CA THR A 344 14.45 6.02 49.43
C THR A 344 13.80 5.40 48.19
N PHE A 345 12.49 5.56 48.03
CA PHE A 345 11.75 5.07 46.86
C PHE A 345 12.31 5.66 45.55
N GLN A 346 12.72 6.93 45.58
CA GLN A 346 13.42 7.57 44.47
C GLN A 346 14.70 6.82 44.10
N LYS A 347 15.56 6.51 45.08
CA LYS A 347 16.79 5.76 44.83
C LYS A 347 16.47 4.37 44.25
N ALA A 348 15.42 3.71 44.73
CA ALA A 348 15.03 2.40 44.21
C ALA A 348 14.61 2.44 42.73
N ILE A 349 13.95 3.52 42.29
CA ILE A 349 13.62 3.74 40.87
C ILE A 349 14.90 4.07 40.08
N THR A 350 15.74 4.98 40.57
CA THR A 350 16.99 5.40 39.91
C THR A 350 17.95 4.22 39.70
N GLU A 351 18.13 3.39 40.73
CA GLU A 351 18.97 2.19 40.68
C GLU A 351 18.24 1.00 40.01
N SER A 352 16.98 1.19 39.60
CA SER A 352 16.17 0.15 38.99
C SER A 352 16.16 -1.17 39.79
N SER A 353 15.88 -1.11 41.09
CA SER A 353 15.74 -2.31 41.92
C SER A 353 14.55 -3.16 41.44
N ASN A 354 14.81 -4.43 41.10
CA ASN A 354 13.79 -5.43 40.77
C ASN A 354 13.04 -5.89 42.02
N VAL A 355 13.74 -6.01 43.15
CA VAL A 355 13.15 -6.37 44.43
C VAL A 355 12.11 -5.35 44.85
N VAL A 356 12.46 -4.06 44.88
CA VAL A 356 11.52 -2.99 45.25
C VAL A 356 10.38 -2.91 44.23
N ALA A 357 10.64 -3.08 42.94
CA ALA A 357 9.59 -3.08 41.92
C ALA A 357 8.58 -4.23 42.13
N ALA A 358 9.07 -5.43 42.47
CA ALA A 358 8.23 -6.59 42.76
C ALA A 358 7.40 -6.40 44.03
N THR A 359 8.01 -5.94 45.13
CA THR A 359 7.30 -5.71 46.40
C THR A 359 6.28 -4.58 46.25
N THR A 360 6.62 -3.50 45.55
CA THR A 360 5.70 -2.38 45.25
C THR A 360 4.48 -2.85 44.46
N ALA A 361 4.69 -3.66 43.41
CA ALA A 361 3.59 -4.24 42.63
C ALA A 361 2.69 -5.13 43.51
N MET A 362 3.27 -5.96 44.38
CA MET A 362 2.52 -6.78 45.33
C MET A 362 1.73 -5.95 46.33
N THR A 363 2.30 -4.86 46.86
CA THR A 363 1.62 -3.96 47.79
C THR A 363 0.45 -3.23 47.12
N ALA A 364 0.61 -2.79 45.87
CA ALA A 364 -0.48 -2.19 45.10
C ALA A 364 -1.64 -3.17 44.86
N GLY A 365 -1.33 -4.46 44.72
CA GLY A 365 -2.30 -5.51 44.46
C GLY A 365 -2.66 -5.63 42.96
N PRO A 366 -3.22 -6.78 42.55
CA PRO A 366 -3.26 -7.15 41.15
C PRO A 366 -4.20 -6.29 40.30
N GLU A 367 -5.39 -5.95 40.82
CA GLU A 367 -6.38 -5.14 40.10
C GLU A 367 -5.91 -3.70 39.89
N VAL A 368 -5.29 -3.11 40.92
CA VAL A 368 -4.72 -1.76 40.84
C VAL A 368 -3.60 -1.72 39.82
N PHE A 369 -2.68 -2.68 39.90
CA PHE A 369 -1.55 -2.78 38.97
C PHE A 369 -2.01 -2.97 37.52
N TYR A 370 -2.95 -3.89 37.29
CA TYR A 370 -3.52 -4.13 35.97
C TYR A 370 -4.18 -2.86 35.40
N ARG A 371 -4.94 -2.12 36.23
CA ARG A 371 -5.58 -0.87 35.82
C ARG A 371 -4.57 0.15 35.32
N TYR A 372 -3.46 0.39 36.04
CA TYR A 372 -2.43 1.33 35.58
C TYR A 372 -1.70 0.84 34.32
N ALA A 373 -1.40 -0.45 34.21
CA ALA A 373 -0.81 -1.01 33.00
C ALA A 373 -1.70 -0.76 31.77
N ARG A 374 -3.02 -0.99 31.90
CA ARG A 374 -4.00 -0.71 30.84
C ARG A 374 -4.13 0.79 30.54
N ALA A 375 -4.19 1.61 31.58
CA ALA A 375 -4.27 3.07 31.46
C ALA A 375 -3.08 3.65 30.67
N LEU A 376 -1.88 3.09 30.85
CA LEU A 376 -0.66 3.50 30.16
C LEU A 376 -0.50 2.96 28.73
N GLY A 377 -1.26 1.93 28.31
CA GLY A 377 -1.24 1.45 26.90
C GLY A 377 -0.98 -0.03 26.72
N PHE A 378 -0.58 -0.72 27.78
CA PHE A 378 -0.15 -2.11 27.67
C PHE A 378 -1.32 -3.06 27.47
N GLY A 379 -1.14 -4.05 26.59
CA GLY A 379 -2.15 -5.06 26.28
C GLY A 379 -3.32 -4.57 25.42
N GLN A 380 -3.18 -3.43 24.76
CA GLN A 380 -4.14 -2.91 23.77
C GLN A 380 -3.42 -2.28 22.57
N LYS A 381 -4.05 -2.32 21.41
CA LYS A 381 -3.56 -1.59 20.24
C LYS A 381 -3.50 -0.09 20.57
N SER A 382 -2.45 0.57 20.10
CA SER A 382 -2.24 2.01 20.25
C SER A 382 -3.22 2.82 19.39
N GLY A 383 -3.68 2.25 18.28
CA GLY A 383 -4.59 2.90 17.34
C GLY A 383 -3.88 3.69 16.23
N VAL A 384 -2.58 3.47 16.03
CA VAL A 384 -1.76 4.13 15.00
C VAL A 384 -2.21 3.84 13.57
N GLY A 385 -2.98 2.76 13.36
CA GLY A 385 -3.58 2.44 12.07
C GLY A 385 -2.62 1.83 11.06
N LEU A 386 -1.45 1.36 11.51
CA LEU A 386 -0.46 0.69 10.67
C LEU A 386 -0.75 -0.80 10.52
N ILE A 387 -0.44 -1.35 9.34
CA ILE A 387 -0.60 -2.78 9.06
C ILE A 387 0.27 -3.60 10.01
N GLY A 388 -0.33 -4.63 10.62
CA GLY A 388 0.39 -5.56 11.49
C GLY A 388 0.56 -5.06 12.93
N GLU A 389 -0.05 -3.93 13.31
CA GLU A 389 -0.02 -3.44 14.68
C GLU A 389 -0.44 -4.51 15.68
N SER A 390 0.48 -4.83 16.60
CA SER A 390 0.22 -5.71 17.72
C SER A 390 -0.31 -4.94 18.92
N GLY A 391 -1.26 -5.55 19.65
CA GLY A 391 -1.75 -5.01 20.92
C GLY A 391 -0.88 -5.36 22.12
N GLY A 392 0.27 -6.00 21.92
CA GLY A 392 1.04 -6.58 23.02
C GLY A 392 0.29 -7.76 23.67
N MET A 393 0.75 -8.18 24.84
CA MET A 393 0.12 -9.21 25.65
C MET A 393 0.15 -8.84 27.13
N LEU A 394 -1.02 -8.56 27.68
CA LEU A 394 -1.24 -8.39 29.12
C LEU A 394 -2.41 -9.30 29.52
N LYS A 395 -2.11 -10.38 30.25
CA LYS A 395 -3.12 -11.35 30.68
C LYS A 395 -4.10 -10.66 31.66
N PRO A 396 -5.41 -10.93 31.61
CA PRO A 396 -6.36 -10.47 32.63
C PRO A 396 -5.99 -11.07 33.99
N VAL A 397 -6.33 -10.35 35.06
CA VAL A 397 -5.96 -10.71 36.44
C VAL A 397 -6.41 -12.12 36.83
N SER A 398 -7.58 -12.57 36.35
CA SER A 398 -8.10 -13.91 36.60
C SER A 398 -7.21 -15.06 36.12
N ARG A 399 -6.24 -14.80 35.23
CA ARG A 399 -5.27 -15.79 34.73
C ARG A 399 -3.88 -15.65 35.35
N TRP A 400 -3.73 -14.84 36.39
CA TRP A 400 -2.44 -14.62 37.03
C TRP A 400 -2.14 -15.73 38.03
N GLY A 401 -0.93 -16.29 37.94
CA GLY A 401 -0.40 -17.15 38.97
C GLY A 401 0.25 -16.34 40.09
N LYS A 402 0.67 -17.02 41.17
CA LYS A 402 1.29 -16.39 42.34
C LYS A 402 2.54 -15.55 42.01
N MET A 403 3.28 -15.93 40.96
CA MET A 403 4.49 -15.21 40.52
C MET A 403 4.24 -14.16 39.44
N THR A 404 3.02 -14.08 38.87
CA THR A 404 2.76 -13.18 37.74
C THR A 404 2.93 -11.71 38.13
N LEU A 405 2.30 -11.27 39.23
CA LEU A 405 2.40 -9.87 39.67
C LEU A 405 3.82 -9.47 40.12
N PRO A 406 4.54 -10.25 40.95
CA PRO A 406 5.92 -9.94 41.30
C PRO A 406 6.84 -9.76 40.08
N TRP A 407 6.74 -10.68 39.10
CA TRP A 407 7.55 -10.62 37.87
C TRP A 407 7.14 -9.47 36.95
N MET A 408 5.85 -9.19 36.87
CA MET A 408 5.32 -8.06 36.11
C MET A 408 5.72 -6.72 36.70
N GLY A 409 5.93 -6.63 38.03
CA GLY A 409 6.43 -5.42 38.69
C GLY A 409 7.72 -4.87 38.08
N TYR A 410 8.59 -5.74 37.56
CA TYR A 410 9.84 -5.35 36.87
C TYR A 410 9.86 -5.72 35.37
N GLY A 411 8.68 -5.95 34.76
CA GLY A 411 8.52 -5.98 33.30
C GLY A 411 8.57 -7.35 32.62
N TYR A 412 8.36 -8.44 33.37
CA TYR A 412 8.22 -9.81 32.83
C TYR A 412 6.78 -10.30 32.89
N GLN A 413 6.41 -11.36 32.17
CA GLN A 413 5.00 -11.81 32.05
C GLN A 413 4.07 -10.80 31.36
N VAL A 414 4.64 -9.81 30.69
CA VAL A 414 3.98 -8.82 29.85
C VAL A 414 4.78 -8.67 28.56
N MET A 415 4.10 -8.58 27.43
CA MET A 415 4.74 -8.33 26.14
C MET A 415 4.24 -6.99 25.61
N ALA A 416 5.14 -6.13 25.15
CA ALA A 416 4.82 -4.82 24.62
C ALA A 416 5.54 -4.58 23.29
N THR A 417 4.95 -3.75 22.43
CA THR A 417 5.66 -3.23 21.25
C THR A 417 6.51 -2.00 21.64
N PRO A 418 7.54 -1.65 20.85
CA PRO A 418 8.31 -0.42 21.09
C PRO A 418 7.41 0.83 21.14
N LEU A 419 6.39 0.89 20.28
CA LEU A 419 5.41 1.98 20.29
C LEU A 419 4.58 2.05 21.59
N GLN A 420 4.20 0.91 22.18
CA GLN A 420 3.48 0.91 23.46
C GLN A 420 4.36 1.43 24.61
N VAL A 421 5.63 1.05 24.62
CA VAL A 421 6.60 1.55 25.62
C VAL A 421 6.76 3.07 25.44
N LEU A 422 6.99 3.54 24.22
CA LEU A 422 7.08 4.98 23.92
C LEU A 422 5.80 5.73 24.35
N GLN A 423 4.62 5.21 24.02
CA GLN A 423 3.34 5.83 24.38
C GLN A 423 3.18 6.00 25.90
N ALA A 424 3.64 5.02 26.69
CA ALA A 424 3.57 5.10 28.14
C ALA A 424 4.47 6.21 28.70
N TYR A 425 5.69 6.36 28.17
CA TYR A 425 6.59 7.46 28.53
C TYR A 425 6.10 8.82 28.00
N ALA A 426 5.55 8.87 26.80
CA ALA A 426 4.93 10.08 26.25
C ALA A 426 3.73 10.53 27.09
N THR A 427 2.97 9.59 27.66
CA THR A 427 1.87 9.88 28.59
C THR A 427 2.38 10.55 29.85
N LEU A 428 3.50 10.06 30.41
CA LEU A 428 4.15 10.68 31.57
C LEU A 428 4.61 12.11 31.24
N ALA A 429 5.31 12.28 30.13
CA ALA A 429 5.80 13.58 29.66
C ALA A 429 4.69 14.57 29.27
N ASN A 430 3.45 14.10 29.08
CA ASN A 430 2.29 14.90 28.69
C ASN A 430 1.27 15.03 29.83
N ASP A 431 1.75 15.30 31.05
CA ASP A 431 0.89 15.52 32.23
C ASP A 431 -0.13 14.38 32.47
N GLY A 432 0.27 13.14 32.19
CA GLY A 432 -0.57 11.95 32.35
C GLY A 432 -1.62 11.75 31.25
N ALA A 433 -1.66 12.62 30.23
CA ALA A 433 -2.60 12.52 29.11
C ALA A 433 -2.04 11.62 28.00
N ARG A 434 -2.69 10.47 27.78
CA ARG A 434 -2.31 9.52 26.74
C ARG A 434 -2.97 9.88 25.41
N MET A 435 -2.14 10.26 24.44
CA MET A 435 -2.57 10.58 23.08
C MET A 435 -2.65 9.31 22.21
N ARG A 436 -3.57 9.31 21.24
CA ARG A 436 -3.60 8.30 20.16
C ARG A 436 -2.46 8.62 19.20
N PRO A 437 -1.45 7.75 19.01
CA PRO A 437 -0.44 7.96 18.00
C PRO A 437 -1.07 7.91 16.61
N PHE A 438 -0.58 8.71 15.68
CA PHE A 438 -0.99 8.66 14.28
C PHE A 438 0.14 9.10 13.34
N VAL A 439 0.14 8.56 12.12
CA VAL A 439 1.15 8.85 11.09
C VAL A 439 0.56 9.64 9.92
N ILE A 440 -0.75 9.57 9.71
CA ILE A 440 -1.43 10.23 8.59
C ILE A 440 -1.96 11.56 9.07
N LYS A 441 -1.43 12.67 8.56
CA LYS A 441 -1.91 14.01 8.88
C LYS A 441 -3.19 14.32 8.11
N SER A 442 -3.16 14.16 6.79
CA SER A 442 -4.32 14.43 5.93
C SER A 442 -4.29 13.66 4.62
N VAL A 443 -5.45 13.57 3.98
CA VAL A 443 -5.64 13.06 2.61
C VAL A 443 -6.31 14.16 1.80
N THR A 444 -5.70 14.55 0.68
CA THR A 444 -6.17 15.62 -0.21
C THR A 444 -6.44 15.07 -1.60
N ASP A 445 -7.50 15.52 -2.26
CA ASP A 445 -7.75 15.14 -3.65
C ASP A 445 -6.76 15.81 -4.63
N SER A 446 -6.91 15.49 -5.92
CA SER A 446 -6.06 16.03 -6.98
C SER A 446 -6.18 17.54 -7.20
N GLU A 447 -7.21 18.18 -6.63
CA GLU A 447 -7.44 19.63 -6.68
C GLU A 447 -6.95 20.33 -5.39
N GLY A 448 -6.43 19.58 -4.43
CA GLY A 448 -5.91 20.09 -3.16
C GLY A 448 -6.96 20.24 -2.07
N LYS A 449 -8.19 19.76 -2.28
CA LYS A 449 -9.23 19.78 -1.25
C LYS A 449 -9.00 18.66 -0.25
N VAL A 450 -9.04 18.99 1.03
CA VAL A 450 -8.90 18.03 2.13
C VAL A 450 -10.14 17.13 2.18
N ILE A 451 -9.93 15.82 2.06
CA ILE A 451 -10.95 14.78 2.18
C ILE A 451 -11.05 14.33 3.64
N THR A 452 -9.89 14.07 4.24
CA THR A 452 -9.76 13.56 5.62
C THR A 452 -8.58 14.25 6.28
N GLU A 453 -8.74 14.66 7.53
CA GLU A 453 -7.66 15.19 8.36
C GLU A 453 -7.73 14.53 9.74
N ASN A 454 -6.59 14.06 10.24
CA ASN A 454 -6.50 13.55 11.60
C ASN A 454 -6.06 14.67 12.52
N ALA A 455 -6.80 14.82 13.62
CA ALA A 455 -6.44 15.72 14.71
C ALA A 455 -5.89 14.93 15.91
N PRO A 456 -5.08 15.58 16.76
CA PRO A 456 -4.68 15.05 18.05
C PRO A 456 -5.89 14.58 18.87
N LEU A 457 -5.81 13.35 19.40
CA LEU A 457 -6.89 12.76 20.19
C LEU A 457 -6.36 12.26 21.53
N LYS A 458 -6.81 12.88 22.63
CA LYS A 458 -6.58 12.37 23.98
C LYS A 458 -7.48 11.17 24.23
N VAL A 459 -6.89 9.97 24.33
CA VAL A 459 -7.64 8.72 24.51
C VAL A 459 -7.95 8.47 25.97
N ALA A 460 -7.05 8.86 26.87
CA ALA A 460 -7.23 8.68 28.30
C ALA A 460 -6.43 9.72 29.10
N GLN A 461 -6.92 10.01 30.30
CA GLN A 461 -6.10 10.59 31.37
C GLN A 461 -5.60 9.41 32.21
N ALA A 462 -4.37 8.93 31.95
CA ALA A 462 -3.84 7.72 32.56
C ALA A 462 -3.36 7.97 34.00
N LEU A 463 -2.83 9.17 34.25
CA LEU A 463 -2.35 9.64 35.54
C LEU A 463 -2.89 11.06 35.79
N LYS A 464 -2.97 11.47 37.05
CA LYS A 464 -3.20 12.87 37.42
C LYS A 464 -2.02 13.72 36.94
N PRO A 465 -2.25 14.96 36.48
CA PRO A 465 -1.18 15.86 36.04
C PRO A 465 -0.07 16.04 37.08
N GLU A 466 -0.44 16.17 38.36
CA GLU A 466 0.52 16.39 39.44
C GLU A 466 1.38 15.15 39.69
N THR A 467 0.79 13.95 39.59
CA THR A 467 1.53 12.69 39.67
C THR A 467 2.50 12.56 38.50
N ALA A 468 2.04 12.86 37.28
CA ALA A 468 2.87 12.73 36.09
C ALA A 468 4.06 13.69 36.07
N ARG A 469 3.92 14.89 36.65
CA ARG A 469 5.04 15.83 36.83
C ARG A 469 5.99 15.44 37.96
N TYR A 470 5.47 14.71 38.94
CA TYR A 470 6.22 14.28 40.11
C TYR A 470 7.14 13.10 39.81
N MET A 471 6.61 12.14 39.03
CA MET A 471 7.33 10.99 38.49
C MET A 471 8.27 11.42 37.37
#